data_AF-A0A8I1SKD2-F1
#
_entry.id   AF-A0A8I1SKD2-F1
#
_cell.length_a   1.000
_cell.length_b   1.000
_cell.length_c   1.000
_cell.angle_alpha   90.00
_cell.angle_beta   90.00
_cell.angle_gamma   90.00
#
_symmetry.space_group_name_H-M   'P 1'
#
loop_
_entity.id
_entity.type
_entity.pdbx_description
1 polymer ?
#
loop_
_entity_poly.entity_id
_entity_poly.type
_entity_poly.pdbx_seq_one_letter_code
_entity_poly.pdbx_strand_id
1 'polypeptide(L)'
;MNGNRQTASFVKPGIGKPHLGKPHLGKTDRHSGQNARRRLPIWGVIAGNGVMATSFWLLGAGGMLAKLVLLVFWVLMVAGSLRTIRLGPGLLTGLLILAGLTGLIMFGIGAGDEKIRLIGNLMMVPVGLVAGAVIGRDCLRILMPAMLFYLILSSSFYLTHEGARLNHAFLFLGFFTLCSVCNFGHRRWLMMATAGAVFLSQTRIAVIAMLINAIGLVRFSRAMTWIAGWILVGIVAGGVMAYLPRLVMTHDSGRLAFWKMFAEIWRDGSDGQRWLGFGAGSVEEILSQTASFGSFGALHNDHFRILFETGIVGALLWGTGWAFVILMVRQTRLAVCILLSVFVTMITDNSLNYGHYLICCAIAAGISAQEGKNGEPVRND
;
A
#
# COMPACT_ATOMS: atom_id res chain seq x y z
N MET A 1 -41.22 -48.53 -57.79
CA MET A 1 -40.13 -48.07 -56.90
C MET A 1 -40.71 -47.01 -55.97
N ASN A 2 -40.60 -47.27 -54.66
CA ASN A 2 -41.11 -46.53 -53.48
C ASN A 2 -41.36 -45.02 -53.67
N GLY A 3 -42.41 -44.40 -53.16
CA GLY A 3 -43.47 -44.80 -52.23
C GLY A 3 -44.24 -43.53 -51.81
N ASN A 4 -45.56 -43.59 -52.00
CA ASN A 4 -46.63 -42.60 -51.78
C ASN A 4 -46.53 -41.77 -50.47
N ARG A 5 -46.85 -40.46 -50.52
CA ARG A 5 -48.11 -39.77 -50.05
C ARG A 5 -48.47 -40.03 -48.58
N GLN A 6 -48.97 -39.12 -47.75
CA GLN A 6 -49.43 -37.73 -47.83
C GLN A 6 -49.76 -37.27 -46.37
N THR A 7 -49.72 -35.95 -46.13
CA THR A 7 -50.58 -35.15 -45.22
C THR A 7 -50.69 -35.42 -43.71
N ALA A 8 -50.21 -34.42 -42.95
CA ALA A 8 -50.87 -33.64 -41.89
C ALA A 8 -51.74 -34.31 -40.79
N SER A 9 -51.41 -34.04 -39.52
CA SER A 9 -52.42 -33.62 -38.53
C SER A 9 -51.79 -32.84 -37.37
N PHE A 10 -52.45 -31.74 -36.99
CA PHE A 10 -52.26 -30.99 -35.75
C PHE A 10 -53.17 -31.60 -34.67
N VAL A 11 -52.63 -31.92 -33.48
CA VAL A 11 -53.40 -32.08 -32.24
C VAL A 11 -52.58 -31.51 -31.07
N LYS A 12 -53.24 -30.72 -30.23
CA LYS A 12 -52.71 -29.98 -29.06
C LYS A 12 -53.17 -30.69 -27.75
N PRO A 13 -52.86 -30.14 -26.55
CA PRO A 13 -51.95 -30.66 -25.53
C PRO A 13 -52.58 -31.61 -24.48
N GLY A 14 -51.75 -32.44 -23.82
CA GLY A 14 -52.15 -33.30 -22.70
C GLY A 14 -51.25 -33.11 -21.47
N ILE A 15 -51.87 -32.73 -20.35
CA ILE A 15 -51.30 -32.56 -19.00
C ILE A 15 -51.09 -33.93 -18.35
N GLY A 16 -49.94 -34.20 -17.72
CA GLY A 16 -49.73 -35.48 -17.02
C GLY A 16 -48.39 -35.72 -16.30
N LYS A 17 -48.24 -35.12 -15.11
CA LYS A 17 -47.50 -35.57 -13.90
C LYS A 17 -45.95 -35.54 -13.82
N PRO A 18 -45.42 -35.22 -12.61
CA PRO A 18 -44.00 -34.99 -12.37
C PRO A 18 -43.26 -36.29 -12.00
N HIS A 19 -42.12 -36.53 -12.62
CA HIS A 19 -41.24 -37.64 -12.23
C HIS A 19 -40.52 -37.30 -10.91
N LEU A 20 -40.93 -37.98 -9.84
CA LEU A 20 -40.12 -38.20 -8.64
C LEU A 20 -38.84 -38.97 -9.04
N GLY A 21 -37.76 -38.24 -9.21
CA GLY A 21 -36.40 -38.79 -9.29
C GLY A 21 -35.82 -38.98 -7.89
N LYS A 22 -35.47 -40.23 -7.57
CA LYS A 22 -34.86 -40.67 -6.31
C LYS A 22 -33.56 -39.91 -5.98
N PRO A 23 -33.20 -39.79 -4.69
CA PRO A 23 -32.03 -39.04 -4.24
C PRO A 23 -30.72 -39.74 -4.65
N HIS A 24 -29.86 -39.01 -5.37
CA HIS A 24 -28.48 -39.42 -5.59
C HIS A 24 -27.68 -39.27 -4.30
N LEU A 25 -27.67 -40.32 -3.48
CA LEU A 25 -26.59 -40.57 -2.52
C LEU A 25 -25.36 -41.03 -3.32
N GLY A 26 -24.28 -40.25 -3.29
CA GLY A 26 -22.97 -40.74 -3.72
C GLY A 26 -22.10 -39.73 -4.45
N LYS A 27 -21.51 -38.80 -3.71
CA LYS A 27 -20.06 -38.52 -3.67
C LYS A 27 -19.88 -37.25 -2.86
N THR A 28 -19.54 -37.43 -1.58
CA THR A 28 -18.94 -36.39 -0.77
C THR A 28 -17.62 -35.99 -1.45
N ASP A 29 -17.63 -34.88 -2.17
CA ASP A 29 -16.42 -34.20 -2.61
C ASP A 29 -15.61 -33.81 -1.38
N ARG A 30 -14.69 -34.70 -1.00
CA ARG A 30 -13.61 -34.50 -0.03
C ARG A 30 -12.54 -33.51 -0.52
N HIS A 31 -12.94 -32.53 -1.33
CA HIS A 31 -12.10 -31.40 -1.74
C HIS A 31 -12.65 -30.04 -1.31
N SER A 32 -13.80 -29.97 -0.63
CA SER A 32 -14.34 -28.73 -0.05
C SER A 32 -13.72 -28.32 1.30
N GLY A 33 -12.74 -29.08 1.81
CA GLY A 33 -12.21 -28.92 3.18
C GLY A 33 -10.86 -28.21 3.34
N GLN A 34 -10.17 -27.78 2.27
CA GLN A 34 -8.81 -27.21 2.38
C GLN A 34 -8.73 -25.69 2.44
N ASN A 35 -9.83 -24.97 2.25
CA ASN A 35 -9.90 -23.50 2.34
C ASN A 35 -10.79 -23.02 3.50
N ALA A 36 -10.77 -23.72 4.65
CA ALA A 36 -11.18 -23.09 5.89
C ALA A 36 -10.20 -21.94 6.17
N ARG A 37 -10.54 -20.71 5.78
CA ARG A 37 -9.80 -19.49 6.15
C ARG A 37 -9.56 -19.55 7.64
N ARG A 38 -8.32 -19.86 8.07
CA ARG A 38 -7.97 -19.97 9.48
C ARG A 38 -8.18 -18.61 10.09
N ARG A 39 -9.25 -18.47 10.86
CA ARG A 39 -9.47 -17.25 11.61
C ARG A 39 -8.39 -17.11 12.67
N LEU A 40 -7.81 -15.92 12.81
CA LEU A 40 -6.90 -15.63 13.92
C LEU A 40 -7.61 -15.90 15.25
N PRO A 41 -6.93 -16.54 16.23
CA PRO A 41 -7.50 -16.76 17.55
C PRO A 41 -7.83 -15.42 18.21
N ILE A 42 -8.92 -15.39 18.98
CA ILE A 42 -9.43 -14.16 19.61
C ILE A 42 -8.35 -13.50 20.47
N TRP A 43 -7.57 -14.28 21.21
CA TRP A 43 -6.43 -13.77 21.99
C TRP A 43 -5.39 -13.05 21.14
N GLY A 44 -5.10 -13.56 19.94
CA GLY A 44 -4.19 -12.89 18.99
C GLY A 44 -4.77 -11.58 18.46
N VAL A 45 -6.09 -11.51 18.27
CA VAL A 45 -6.77 -10.27 17.87
C VAL A 45 -6.74 -9.23 18.99
N ILE A 46 -7.01 -9.64 20.24
CA ILE A 46 -6.98 -8.73 21.40
C ILE A 46 -5.57 -8.21 21.63
N ALA A 47 -4.57 -9.09 21.68
CA ALA A 47 -3.17 -8.71 21.83
C ALA A 47 -2.72 -7.81 20.67
N GLY A 48 -3.10 -8.14 19.44
CA GLY A 48 -2.81 -7.32 18.27
C GLY A 48 -3.40 -5.92 18.36
N ASN A 49 -4.65 -5.77 18.80
CA ASN A 49 -5.26 -4.44 19.01
C ASN A 49 -4.51 -3.65 20.09
N GLY A 50 -4.08 -4.31 21.18
CA GLY A 50 -3.26 -3.67 22.22
C GLY A 50 -1.94 -3.15 21.65
N VAL A 51 -1.23 -3.98 20.88
CA VAL A 51 0.03 -3.57 20.22
C VAL A 51 -0.20 -2.43 19.22
N MET A 52 -1.27 -2.48 18.43
CA MET A 52 -1.61 -1.40 17.50
C MET A 52 -1.91 -0.10 18.24
N ALA A 53 -2.74 -0.14 19.29
CA ALA A 53 -3.05 1.02 20.11
C ALA A 53 -1.77 1.64 20.71
N THR A 54 -0.92 0.83 21.34
CA THR A 54 0.37 1.29 21.87
C THR A 54 1.24 1.90 20.79
N SER A 55 1.34 1.26 19.62
CA SER A 55 2.13 1.79 18.50
C SER A 55 1.62 3.15 17.99
N PHE A 56 0.29 3.37 17.98
CA PHE A 56 -0.29 4.66 17.60
C PHE A 56 -0.01 5.73 18.65
N TRP A 57 -0.10 5.41 19.95
CA TRP A 57 0.23 6.36 21.03
C TRP A 57 1.71 6.75 21.04
N LEU A 58 2.59 5.83 20.65
CA LEU A 58 4.03 6.10 20.49
C LEU A 58 4.36 7.02 19.31
N LEU A 59 3.42 7.30 18.39
CA LEU A 59 3.64 8.29 17.34
C LEU A 59 3.95 9.67 17.93
N GLY A 60 3.32 10.04 19.05
CA GLY A 60 3.58 11.29 19.74
C GLY A 60 4.97 11.38 20.40
N ALA A 61 5.64 10.24 20.60
CA ALA A 61 6.91 10.14 21.33
C ALA A 61 8.15 10.02 20.43
N GLY A 62 8.06 10.35 19.14
CA GLY A 62 9.22 10.39 18.23
C GLY A 62 9.23 9.30 17.14
N GLY A 63 8.14 8.55 16.96
CA GLY A 63 7.85 7.77 15.74
C GLY A 63 8.72 6.54 15.44
N MET A 64 10.00 6.49 15.84
CA MET A 64 10.90 5.35 15.54
C MET A 64 10.49 4.09 16.31
N LEU A 65 10.26 4.23 17.63
CA LEU A 65 9.81 3.10 18.46
C LEU A 65 8.45 2.57 17.99
N ALA A 66 7.54 3.47 17.60
CA ALA A 66 6.23 3.13 17.05
C ALA A 66 6.36 2.24 15.80
N LYS A 67 7.28 2.60 14.87
CA LYS A 67 7.57 1.82 13.66
C LYS A 67 8.18 0.46 14.00
N LEU A 68 9.15 0.40 14.91
CA LEU A 68 9.78 -0.87 15.29
C LEU A 68 8.77 -1.83 15.92
N VAL A 69 7.95 -1.36 16.86
CA VAL A 69 6.90 -2.18 17.48
C VAL A 69 5.92 -2.69 16.43
N LEU A 70 5.46 -1.81 15.53
CA LEU A 70 4.58 -2.17 14.44
C LEU A 70 5.21 -3.23 13.53
N LEU A 71 6.45 -3.01 13.09
CA LEU A 71 7.14 -3.90 12.16
C LEU A 71 7.42 -5.26 12.78
N VAL A 72 7.98 -5.30 14.00
CA VAL A 72 8.27 -6.55 14.72
C VAL A 72 6.99 -7.37 14.89
N PHE A 73 5.89 -6.72 15.29
CA PHE A 73 4.60 -7.40 15.41
C PHE A 73 4.16 -8.06 14.10
N TRP A 74 4.17 -7.32 12.98
CA TRP A 74 3.74 -7.89 11.70
C TRP A 74 4.70 -8.94 11.15
N VAL A 75 6.01 -8.80 11.38
CA VAL A 75 7.00 -9.84 11.05
C VAL A 75 6.70 -11.12 11.82
N LEU A 76 6.41 -11.04 13.12
CA LEU A 76 6.04 -12.21 13.93
C LEU A 76 4.73 -12.85 13.47
N MET A 77 3.73 -12.03 13.12
CA MET A 77 2.45 -12.52 12.58
C MET A 77 2.62 -13.25 11.24
N VAL A 78 3.44 -12.70 10.35
CA VAL A 78 3.81 -13.35 9.08
C VAL A 78 4.61 -14.63 9.36
N ALA A 79 5.57 -14.58 10.27
CA ALA A 79 6.41 -15.72 10.62
C ALA A 79 5.60 -16.90 11.18
N GLY A 80 4.64 -16.64 12.08
CA GLY A 80 3.69 -17.63 12.58
C GLY A 80 2.79 -18.23 11.49
N SER A 81 2.65 -17.53 10.36
CA SER A 81 1.83 -17.93 9.22
C SER A 81 2.64 -18.55 8.06
N LEU A 82 3.98 -18.64 8.19
CA LEU A 82 4.93 -19.09 7.15
C LEU A 82 4.65 -20.49 6.58
N ARG A 83 4.00 -21.39 7.34
CA ARG A 83 3.66 -22.75 6.88
C ARG A 83 2.81 -22.78 5.59
N THR A 84 2.24 -21.65 5.20
CA THR A 84 1.39 -21.49 4.02
C THR A 84 2.13 -20.91 2.80
N ILE A 85 3.36 -20.40 2.96
CA ILE A 85 4.10 -19.73 1.89
C ILE A 85 4.93 -20.75 1.11
N ARG A 86 4.66 -20.87 -0.19
CA ARG A 86 5.52 -21.62 -1.12
C ARG A 86 6.50 -20.67 -1.80
N LEU A 87 7.79 -20.99 -1.77
CA LEU A 87 8.83 -20.23 -2.45
C LEU A 87 8.73 -20.45 -3.97
N GLY A 88 7.97 -19.59 -4.64
CA GLY A 88 7.96 -19.51 -6.10
C GLY A 88 9.11 -18.65 -6.63
N PRO A 89 9.46 -18.77 -7.93
CA PRO A 89 10.52 -17.98 -8.55
C PRO A 89 10.34 -16.46 -8.35
N GLY A 90 9.10 -15.95 -8.45
CA GLY A 90 8.81 -14.54 -8.20
C GLY A 90 9.09 -14.12 -6.74
N LEU A 91 8.69 -14.93 -5.77
CA LEU A 91 8.98 -14.61 -4.36
C LEU A 91 10.49 -14.60 -4.10
N LEU A 92 11.24 -15.54 -4.70
CA LEU A 92 12.70 -15.56 -4.61
C LEU A 92 13.33 -14.30 -5.23
N THR A 93 12.91 -13.89 -6.43
CA THR A 93 13.41 -12.65 -7.06
C THR A 93 13.14 -11.42 -6.18
N GLY A 94 11.92 -11.31 -5.62
CA GLY A 94 11.58 -10.23 -4.70
C GLY A 94 12.45 -10.22 -3.44
N LEU A 95 12.69 -11.40 -2.85
CA LEU A 95 13.58 -11.54 -1.69
C LEU A 95 15.03 -11.19 -2.02
N LEU A 96 15.53 -11.53 -3.21
CA LEU A 96 16.88 -11.17 -3.64
C LEU A 96 17.04 -9.66 -3.83
N ILE A 97 16.06 -8.99 -4.43
CA ILE A 97 16.07 -7.52 -4.56
C ILE A 97 16.06 -6.87 -3.18
N LEU A 98 15.18 -7.34 -2.29
CA LEU A 98 15.09 -6.84 -0.92
C LEU A 98 16.38 -7.09 -0.11
N ALA A 99 16.98 -8.28 -0.25
CA ALA A 99 18.24 -8.63 0.38
C ALA A 99 19.40 -7.78 -0.17
N GLY A 100 19.44 -7.53 -1.48
CA GLY A 100 20.43 -6.65 -2.11
C GLY A 100 20.34 -5.23 -1.57
N LEU A 101 19.13 -4.67 -1.48
CA LEU A 101 18.92 -3.32 -0.95
C LEU A 101 19.23 -3.24 0.55
N THR A 102 18.80 -4.23 1.33
CA THR A 102 19.11 -4.33 2.77
C THR A 102 20.60 -4.49 3.01
N GLY A 103 21.28 -5.32 2.23
CA GLY A 103 22.72 -5.52 2.27
C GLY A 103 23.48 -4.23 1.95
N LEU A 104 23.07 -3.51 0.90
CA LEU A 104 23.66 -2.23 0.54
C LEU A 104 23.58 -1.22 1.70
N ILE A 105 22.45 -1.14 2.39
CA ILE A 105 22.28 -0.26 3.56
C ILE A 105 23.14 -0.75 4.74
N MET A 106 23.11 -2.04 5.04
CA MET A 106 23.84 -2.60 6.20
C MET A 106 25.35 -2.45 6.07
N PHE A 107 25.90 -2.78 4.89
CA PHE A 107 27.34 -2.75 4.62
C PHE A 107 27.84 -1.39 4.14
N GLY A 108 26.94 -0.47 3.78
CA GLY A 108 27.27 0.91 3.44
C GLY A 108 27.77 1.73 4.63
N ILE A 109 28.19 2.97 4.37
CA ILE A 109 28.61 3.93 5.39
C ILE A 109 27.34 4.41 6.16
N GLY A 110 27.50 4.91 7.39
CA GLY A 110 26.40 5.50 8.17
C GLY A 110 26.22 4.90 9.55
N ALA A 111 25.46 5.61 10.39
CA ALA A 111 25.20 5.22 11.77
C ALA A 111 24.25 4.01 11.88
N GLY A 112 24.42 3.21 12.93
CA GLY A 112 23.70 1.95 13.08
C GLY A 112 22.18 2.12 13.25
N ASP A 113 21.76 3.11 14.01
CA ASP A 113 20.37 3.51 14.23
C ASP A 113 19.69 3.99 12.93
N GLU A 114 20.41 4.79 12.15
CA GLU A 114 19.98 5.29 10.84
C GLU A 114 19.75 4.15 9.83
N LYS A 115 20.68 3.17 9.81
CA LYS A 115 20.54 1.94 9.01
C LYS A 115 19.30 1.14 9.41
N ILE A 116 19.11 0.93 10.71
CA ILE A 116 17.95 0.20 11.24
C ILE A 116 16.66 0.91 10.83
N ARG A 117 16.62 2.25 10.91
CA ARG A 117 15.44 3.01 10.53
C ARG A 117 15.14 2.92 9.04
N LEU A 118 16.15 3.05 8.19
CA LEU A 118 15.99 2.94 6.73
C LEU A 118 15.50 1.55 6.31
N ILE A 119 16.10 0.50 6.86
CA ILE A 119 15.67 -0.89 6.65
C ILE A 119 14.25 -1.10 7.18
N GLY A 120 13.97 -0.63 8.38
CA GLY A 120 12.63 -0.73 8.98
C GLY A 120 11.56 -0.12 8.09
N ASN A 121 11.84 1.05 7.51
CA ASN A 121 10.92 1.71 6.58
C ASN A 121 10.75 0.92 5.28
N LEU A 122 11.85 0.41 4.70
CA LEU A 122 11.83 -0.42 3.50
C LEU A 122 10.99 -1.69 3.70
N MET A 123 11.06 -2.28 4.89
CA MET A 123 10.37 -3.53 5.22
C MET A 123 8.86 -3.37 5.44
N MET A 124 8.35 -2.15 5.68
CA MET A 124 6.92 -1.92 5.92
C MET A 124 6.03 -2.44 4.78
N VAL A 125 6.38 -2.13 3.54
CA VAL A 125 5.57 -2.49 2.37
C VAL A 125 5.63 -4.01 2.10
N PRO A 126 6.80 -4.66 2.01
CA PRO A 126 6.88 -6.11 1.83
C PRO A 126 6.16 -6.90 2.95
N VAL A 127 6.39 -6.53 4.21
CA VAL A 127 5.77 -7.22 5.36
C VAL A 127 4.26 -7.05 5.35
N GLY A 128 3.77 -5.84 5.12
CA GLY A 128 2.33 -5.59 5.02
C GLY A 128 1.68 -6.35 3.87
N LEU A 129 2.32 -6.39 2.70
CA LEU A 129 1.81 -7.14 1.55
C LEU A 129 1.70 -8.64 1.83
N VAL A 130 2.73 -9.24 2.43
CA VAL A 130 2.72 -10.65 2.81
C VAL A 130 1.67 -10.92 3.89
N ALA A 131 1.56 -10.05 4.90
CA ALA A 131 0.52 -10.16 5.92
C ALA A 131 -0.89 -10.14 5.29
N GLY A 132 -1.16 -9.18 4.40
CA GLY A 132 -2.43 -9.11 3.69
C GLY A 132 -2.71 -10.32 2.80
N ALA A 133 -1.69 -10.85 2.13
CA ALA A 133 -1.84 -12.00 1.24
C ALA A 133 -2.05 -13.34 2.00
N VAL A 134 -1.41 -13.50 3.16
CA VAL A 134 -1.40 -14.75 3.92
C VAL A 134 -2.50 -14.80 4.99
N ILE A 135 -2.63 -13.73 5.78
CA ILE A 135 -3.61 -13.65 6.87
C ILE A 135 -4.96 -13.15 6.34
N GLY A 136 -4.96 -12.38 5.25
CA GLY A 136 -6.18 -11.90 4.62
C GLY A 136 -6.92 -10.85 5.45
N ARG A 137 -8.25 -10.83 5.34
CA ARG A 137 -9.12 -9.85 6.01
C ARG A 137 -9.03 -9.88 7.53
N ASP A 138 -8.49 -10.92 8.14
CA ASP A 138 -8.30 -10.96 9.59
C ASP A 138 -7.29 -9.93 10.10
N CYS A 139 -6.39 -9.43 9.25
CA CYS A 139 -5.57 -8.25 9.57
C CYS A 139 -6.41 -7.03 9.94
N LEU A 140 -7.59 -6.88 9.33
CA LEU A 140 -8.49 -5.75 9.56
C LEU A 140 -9.05 -5.75 10.98
N ARG A 141 -9.21 -6.93 11.60
CA ARG A 141 -9.69 -7.08 12.98
C ARG A 141 -8.65 -6.58 14.00
N ILE A 142 -7.38 -6.53 13.61
CA ILE A 142 -6.28 -6.01 14.44
C ILE A 142 -6.09 -4.51 14.23
N LEU A 143 -6.13 -4.05 12.97
CA LEU A 143 -5.80 -2.66 12.64
C LEU A 143 -6.97 -1.69 12.84
N MET A 144 -8.13 -2.02 12.28
CA MET A 144 -9.20 -1.04 12.15
C MET A 144 -9.77 -0.54 13.47
N PRO A 145 -10.02 -1.39 14.50
CA PRO A 145 -10.59 -0.89 15.75
C PRO A 145 -9.64 0.05 16.47
N ALA A 146 -8.37 -0.35 16.63
CA ALA A 146 -7.33 0.49 17.24
C ALA A 146 -7.13 1.81 16.48
N MET A 147 -7.07 1.75 15.15
CA MET A 147 -6.91 2.91 14.30
C MET A 147 -8.11 3.86 14.37
N LEU A 148 -9.33 3.33 14.32
CA LEU A 148 -10.56 4.12 14.44
C LEU A 148 -10.62 4.86 15.77
N PHE A 149 -10.33 4.16 16.87
CA PHE A 149 -10.31 4.74 18.20
C PHE A 149 -9.24 5.85 18.32
N TYR A 150 -8.04 5.58 17.82
CA TYR A 150 -6.97 6.57 17.81
C TYR A 150 -7.32 7.82 16.98
N LEU A 151 -7.88 7.63 15.78
CA LEU A 151 -8.28 8.74 14.92
C LEU A 151 -9.37 9.59 15.58
N ILE A 152 -10.34 9.00 16.28
CA ILE A 152 -11.37 9.76 17.00
C ILE A 152 -10.76 10.59 18.14
N LEU A 153 -9.81 10.02 18.89
CA LEU A 153 -9.25 10.68 20.09
C LEU A 153 -8.15 11.71 19.78
N SER A 154 -7.34 11.46 18.76
CA SER A 154 -6.11 12.24 18.51
C SER A 154 -6.23 13.23 17.36
N SER A 155 -7.26 13.15 16.53
CA SER A 155 -7.32 13.96 15.31
C SER A 155 -7.92 15.34 15.55
N SER A 156 -7.25 16.35 15.02
CA SER A 156 -7.71 17.74 15.08
C SER A 156 -7.24 18.51 13.85
N PHE A 157 -8.05 19.50 13.45
CA PHE A 157 -7.70 20.45 12.41
C PHE A 157 -6.98 21.65 13.01
N TYR A 158 -5.87 22.02 12.39
CA TYR A 158 -5.08 23.19 12.72
C TYR A 158 -5.23 24.19 11.58
N LEU A 159 -5.49 25.46 11.91
CA LEU A 159 -5.45 26.53 10.92
C LEU A 159 -3.99 26.90 10.65
N THR A 160 -3.60 26.82 9.38
CA THR A 160 -2.29 27.26 8.87
C THR A 160 -2.48 28.40 7.87
N HIS A 161 -1.40 29.10 7.51
CA HIS A 161 -1.44 30.15 6.49
C HIS A 161 -1.90 29.64 5.11
N GLU A 162 -1.79 28.33 4.85
CA GLU A 162 -2.24 27.69 3.61
C GLU A 162 -3.67 27.13 3.71
N GLY A 163 -4.28 27.15 4.90
CA GLY A 163 -5.63 26.66 5.19
C GLY A 163 -5.69 25.62 6.32
N ALA A 164 -6.80 24.88 6.40
CA ALA A 164 -7.02 23.89 7.47
C ALA A 164 -6.21 22.61 7.22
N ARG A 165 -5.37 22.21 8.16
CA ARG A 165 -4.51 21.02 8.08
C ARG A 165 -4.85 20.01 9.17
N LEU A 166 -5.06 18.76 8.78
CA LEU A 166 -5.29 17.65 9.70
C LEU A 166 -3.94 17.08 10.14
N ASN A 167 -3.72 16.91 11.44
CA ASN A 167 -2.47 16.33 11.97
C ASN A 167 -2.15 14.93 11.41
N HIS A 168 -3.18 14.11 11.20
CA HIS A 168 -3.04 12.70 10.86
C HIS A 168 -3.58 12.34 9.47
N ALA A 169 -3.45 13.23 8.48
CA ALA A 169 -4.01 13.04 7.13
C ALA A 169 -3.66 11.69 6.48
N PHE A 170 -2.42 11.22 6.63
CA PHE A 170 -1.98 9.92 6.11
C PHE A 170 -2.58 8.72 6.87
N LEU A 171 -2.86 8.85 8.16
CA LEU A 171 -3.60 7.81 8.87
C LEU A 171 -5.04 7.76 8.39
N PHE A 172 -5.72 8.89 8.19
CA PHE A 172 -7.05 8.87 7.56
C PHE A 172 -7.03 8.22 6.17
N LEU A 173 -6.00 8.50 5.36
CA LEU A 173 -5.80 7.85 4.06
C LEU A 173 -5.55 6.33 4.19
N GLY A 174 -4.78 5.92 5.19
CA GLY A 174 -4.57 4.50 5.51
C GLY A 174 -5.88 3.81 5.90
N PHE A 175 -6.71 4.48 6.72
CA PHE A 175 -8.01 3.95 7.15
C PHE A 175 -9.02 3.88 5.99
N PHE A 176 -9.04 4.90 5.12
CA PHE A 176 -9.78 4.87 3.85
C PHE A 176 -9.39 3.64 3.01
N THR A 177 -8.09 3.40 2.88
CA THR A 177 -7.55 2.27 2.14
C THR A 177 -7.93 0.92 2.76
N LEU A 178 -7.91 0.78 4.08
CA LEU A 178 -8.39 -0.44 4.75
C LEU A 178 -9.90 -0.65 4.51
N CYS A 179 -10.71 0.40 4.59
CA CYS A 179 -12.15 0.31 4.34
C CYS A 179 -12.47 -0.16 2.92
N SER A 180 -11.60 0.14 1.94
CA SER A 180 -11.75 -0.25 0.53
C SER A 180 -11.75 -1.78 0.31
N VAL A 181 -11.11 -2.54 1.21
CA VAL A 181 -11.02 -4.02 1.17
C VAL A 181 -11.86 -4.71 2.24
N CYS A 182 -12.64 -3.93 2.99
CA CYS A 182 -13.53 -4.45 4.02
C CYS A 182 -14.82 -5.04 3.45
N ASN A 183 -15.45 -5.92 4.21
CA ASN A 183 -16.71 -6.56 3.84
C ASN A 183 -17.83 -6.37 4.88
N PHE A 184 -17.85 -5.23 5.58
CA PHE A 184 -18.93 -4.87 6.50
C PHE A 184 -19.87 -3.83 5.86
N GLY A 185 -21.16 -3.90 6.18
CA GLY A 185 -22.21 -3.10 5.52
C GLY A 185 -22.02 -1.58 5.59
N HIS A 186 -21.37 -1.09 6.65
CA HIS A 186 -21.13 0.35 6.86
C HIS A 186 -19.84 0.86 6.20
N ARG A 187 -19.14 0.06 5.38
CA ARG A 187 -17.82 0.45 4.83
C ARG A 187 -17.88 1.74 4.01
N ARG A 188 -18.93 1.93 3.22
CA ARG A 188 -19.10 3.11 2.35
C ARG A 188 -19.19 4.39 3.18
N TRP A 189 -19.91 4.36 4.30
CA TRP A 189 -20.01 5.50 5.22
C TRP A 189 -18.65 5.87 5.82
N LEU A 190 -17.91 4.88 6.32
CA LEU A 190 -16.57 5.13 6.87
C LEU A 190 -15.58 5.61 5.81
N MET A 191 -15.66 5.09 4.58
CA MET A 191 -14.88 5.60 3.44
C MET A 191 -15.22 7.05 3.11
N MET A 192 -16.50 7.42 3.07
CA MET A 192 -16.90 8.80 2.78
C MET A 192 -16.47 9.77 3.89
N ALA A 193 -16.61 9.36 5.16
CA ALA A 193 -16.18 10.16 6.30
C ALA A 193 -14.66 10.41 6.29
N THR A 194 -13.87 9.36 6.06
CA THR A 194 -12.41 9.48 5.94
C THR A 194 -11.99 10.29 4.72
N ALA A 195 -12.65 10.09 3.58
CA ALA A 195 -12.37 10.87 2.38
C ALA A 195 -12.67 12.36 2.60
N GLY A 196 -13.80 12.68 3.23
CA GLY A 196 -14.14 14.05 3.63
C GLY A 196 -13.06 14.68 4.50
N ALA A 197 -12.58 13.96 5.52
CA ALA A 197 -11.50 14.46 6.38
C ALA A 197 -10.18 14.73 5.61
N VAL A 198 -9.79 13.84 4.69
CA VAL A 198 -8.58 14.02 3.86
C VAL A 198 -8.74 15.20 2.89
N PHE A 199 -9.90 15.36 2.26
CA PHE A 199 -10.19 16.50 1.39
C PHE A 199 -10.13 17.82 2.16
N LEU A 200 -10.76 17.87 3.33
CA LEU A 200 -10.77 19.07 4.19
C LEU A 200 -9.39 19.42 4.73
N SER A 201 -8.49 18.44 4.86
CA SER A 201 -7.11 18.65 5.35
C SER A 201 -6.23 19.46 4.39
N GLN A 202 -6.66 19.69 3.15
CA GLN A 202 -5.89 20.37 2.10
C GLN A 202 -4.46 19.82 1.86
N THR A 203 -4.15 18.64 2.41
CA THR A 203 -2.89 17.93 2.18
C THR A 203 -2.92 17.36 0.76
N ARG A 204 -2.49 18.16 -0.21
CA ARG A 204 -2.65 17.91 -1.65
C ARG A 204 -2.22 16.50 -2.07
N ILE A 205 -1.11 16.01 -1.51
CA ILE A 205 -0.56 14.68 -1.79
C ILE A 205 -1.44 13.56 -1.25
N ALA A 206 -1.95 13.70 -0.03
CA ALA A 206 -2.89 12.73 0.54
C ALA A 206 -4.21 12.68 -0.27
N VAL A 207 -4.67 13.84 -0.79
CA VAL A 207 -5.82 13.91 -1.69
C VAL A 207 -5.55 13.21 -3.02
N ILE A 208 -4.40 13.46 -3.65
CA ILE A 208 -4.02 12.77 -4.90
C ILE A 208 -3.94 11.26 -4.69
N ALA A 209 -3.29 10.81 -3.62
CA ALA A 209 -3.16 9.40 -3.28
C ALA A 209 -4.53 8.73 -3.04
N MET A 210 -5.44 9.43 -2.36
CA MET A 210 -6.82 8.98 -2.17
C MET A 210 -7.56 8.82 -3.50
N LEU A 211 -7.41 9.78 -4.42
CA LEU A 211 -8.04 9.72 -5.74
C LEU A 211 -7.51 8.55 -6.56
N ILE A 212 -6.20 8.29 -6.53
CA ILE A 212 -5.60 7.11 -7.17
C ILE A 212 -6.23 5.82 -6.61
N ASN A 213 -6.37 5.72 -5.28
CA ASN A 213 -7.02 4.56 -4.67
C ASN A 213 -8.51 4.45 -5.06
N ALA A 214 -9.24 5.57 -5.07
CA ALA A 214 -10.64 5.62 -5.49
C ALA A 214 -10.84 5.17 -6.95
N ILE A 215 -9.93 5.52 -7.86
CA ILE A 215 -9.92 5.03 -9.25
C ILE A 215 -9.82 3.50 -9.28
N GLY A 216 -9.08 2.89 -8.36
CA GLY A 216 -8.97 1.44 -8.21
C GLY A 216 -10.28 0.74 -7.87
N LEU A 217 -11.23 1.45 -7.24
CA LEU A 217 -12.55 0.95 -6.87
C LEU A 217 -13.56 1.02 -8.01
N VAL A 218 -13.36 1.92 -8.98
CA VAL A 218 -14.28 2.08 -10.11
C VAL A 218 -14.05 0.96 -11.12
N ARG A 219 -15.12 0.21 -11.45
CA ARG A 219 -15.08 -0.79 -12.52
C ARG A 219 -15.15 -0.11 -13.88
N PHE A 220 -14.00 0.11 -14.51
CA PHE A 220 -13.93 0.49 -15.92
C PHE A 220 -13.83 -0.75 -16.81
N SER A 221 -14.34 -0.68 -18.03
CA SER A 221 -14.06 -1.70 -19.05
C SER A 221 -12.55 -1.74 -19.35
N ARG A 222 -12.03 -2.85 -19.89
CA ARG A 222 -10.60 -2.96 -20.27
C ARG A 222 -10.18 -1.81 -21.18
N ALA A 223 -11.02 -1.47 -22.16
CA ALA A 223 -10.79 -0.36 -23.10
C ALA A 223 -10.74 1.00 -22.37
N MET A 224 -11.69 1.29 -21.49
CA MET A 224 -11.68 2.52 -20.69
C MET A 224 -10.48 2.61 -19.73
N THR A 225 -10.00 1.48 -19.23
CA THR A 225 -8.81 1.44 -18.36
C THR A 225 -7.56 1.81 -19.13
N TRP A 226 -7.41 1.34 -20.38
CA TRP A 226 -6.31 1.73 -21.25
C TRP A 226 -6.40 3.19 -21.67
N ILE A 227 -7.59 3.68 -22.06
CA ILE A 227 -7.78 5.08 -22.45
C ILE A 227 -7.49 6.00 -21.27
N ALA A 228 -8.04 5.72 -20.08
CA ALA A 228 -7.74 6.48 -18.88
C ALA A 228 -6.26 6.36 -18.47
N GLY A 229 -5.64 5.20 -18.66
CA GLY A 229 -4.21 4.98 -18.42
C GLY A 229 -3.33 5.83 -19.33
N TRP A 230 -3.62 5.88 -20.63
CA TRP A 230 -2.89 6.71 -21.59
C TRP A 230 -3.11 8.20 -21.36
N ILE A 231 -4.34 8.61 -21.03
CA ILE A 231 -4.65 9.99 -20.65
C ILE A 231 -3.90 10.36 -19.38
N LEU A 232 -3.89 9.49 -18.36
CA LEU A 232 -3.16 9.73 -17.12
C LEU A 232 -1.65 9.77 -17.37
N VAL A 233 -1.09 8.88 -18.19
CA VAL A 233 0.32 8.92 -18.57
C VAL A 233 0.62 10.20 -19.34
N GLY A 234 -0.26 10.66 -20.23
CA GLY A 234 -0.12 11.93 -20.94
C GLY A 234 -0.20 13.15 -20.02
N ILE A 235 -1.12 13.15 -19.05
CA ILE A 235 -1.25 14.21 -18.03
C ILE A 235 -0.07 14.16 -17.06
N VAL A 236 0.42 12.98 -16.69
CA VAL A 236 1.59 12.81 -15.82
C VAL A 236 2.86 13.17 -16.57
N ALA A 237 3.05 12.77 -17.82
CA ALA A 237 4.21 13.15 -18.62
C ALA A 237 4.19 14.65 -18.95
N GLY A 238 3.04 15.19 -19.34
CA GLY A 238 2.86 16.63 -19.56
C GLY A 238 2.98 17.44 -18.26
N GLY A 239 2.47 16.91 -17.15
CA GLY A 239 2.56 17.47 -15.82
C GLY A 239 3.97 17.38 -15.23
N VAL A 240 4.70 16.30 -15.51
CA VAL A 240 6.14 16.15 -15.23
C VAL A 240 6.91 17.16 -16.05
N MET A 241 6.66 17.29 -17.35
CA MET A 241 7.39 18.27 -18.18
C MET A 241 7.08 19.74 -17.81
N ALA A 242 5.83 20.06 -17.45
CA ALA A 242 5.41 21.43 -17.14
C ALA A 242 5.51 21.81 -15.65
N TYR A 243 5.44 20.83 -14.75
CA TYR A 243 5.39 21.02 -13.30
C TYR A 243 6.38 20.13 -12.54
N LEU A 244 7.34 19.39 -13.14
CA LEU A 244 8.50 18.88 -12.36
C LEU A 244 9.11 20.00 -11.53
N PRO A 245 9.32 21.20 -12.11
CA PRO A 245 9.76 22.32 -11.32
C PRO A 245 8.79 22.66 -10.21
N ARG A 246 7.46 22.57 -10.36
CA ARG A 246 6.48 22.97 -9.32
C ARG A 246 6.10 21.90 -8.28
N LEU A 247 6.12 20.62 -8.65
CA LEU A 247 5.83 19.48 -7.79
C LEU A 247 7.09 18.97 -7.07
N VAL A 248 8.28 19.15 -7.67
CA VAL A 248 9.56 18.79 -7.07
C VAL A 248 10.33 20.02 -6.55
N MET A 249 10.04 21.24 -7.03
CA MET A 249 11.04 22.33 -6.95
C MET A 249 10.58 23.80 -6.90
N THR A 250 9.30 24.21 -6.85
CA THR A 250 8.96 25.65 -6.90
C THR A 250 7.66 25.92 -6.17
N HIS A 251 7.73 25.82 -4.86
CA HIS A 251 7.15 26.86 -4.04
C HIS A 251 8.30 27.77 -3.60
N ASP A 252 8.04 29.04 -3.33
CA ASP A 252 8.97 29.92 -2.58
C ASP A 252 9.30 29.40 -1.16
N SER A 253 8.86 28.19 -0.82
CA SER A 253 9.33 27.42 0.32
C SER A 253 10.82 27.08 0.15
N GLY A 254 11.59 27.13 1.24
CA GLY A 254 13.01 26.73 1.28
C GLY A 254 13.35 25.33 0.74
N ARG A 255 12.35 24.51 0.36
CA ARG A 255 12.48 23.17 -0.24
C ARG A 255 13.34 23.12 -1.50
N LEU A 256 13.20 24.10 -2.40
CA LEU A 256 14.00 24.17 -3.62
C LEU A 256 15.49 24.38 -3.31
N ALA A 257 15.79 25.24 -2.34
CA ALA A 257 17.16 25.54 -1.94
C ALA A 257 17.84 24.29 -1.36
N PHE A 258 17.13 23.52 -0.53
CA PHE A 258 17.64 22.23 -0.05
C PHE A 258 17.84 21.23 -1.17
N TRP A 259 16.88 21.11 -2.09
CA TRP A 259 17.03 20.19 -3.22
C TRP A 259 18.26 20.53 -4.07
N LYS A 260 18.46 21.81 -4.38
CA LYS A 260 19.65 22.28 -5.11
C LYS A 260 20.94 21.99 -4.34
N MET A 261 20.97 22.29 -3.04
CA MET A 261 22.10 22.00 -2.16
C MET A 261 22.45 20.51 -2.19
N PHE A 262 21.47 19.63 -1.99
CA PHE A 262 21.68 18.19 -2.03
C PHE A 262 22.09 17.69 -3.42
N ALA A 263 21.56 18.27 -4.49
CA ALA A 263 21.97 17.98 -5.86
C ALA A 263 23.41 18.41 -6.16
N GLU A 264 23.84 19.56 -5.66
CA GLU A 264 25.21 20.04 -5.75
C GLU A 264 26.16 19.14 -4.95
N ILE A 265 25.83 18.82 -3.70
CA ILE A 265 26.65 17.91 -2.87
C ILE A 265 26.78 16.54 -3.53
N TRP A 266 25.69 15.98 -4.04
CA TRP A 266 25.73 14.69 -4.72
C TRP A 266 26.55 14.75 -6.01
N ARG A 267 26.35 15.81 -6.82
CA ARG A 267 27.11 16.03 -8.05
C ARG A 267 28.59 16.21 -7.76
N ASP A 268 28.96 16.91 -6.71
CA ASP A 268 30.36 17.25 -6.44
C ASP A 268 31.07 16.18 -5.59
N GLY A 269 30.33 15.17 -5.11
CA GLY A 269 30.86 14.00 -4.43
C GLY A 269 31.75 13.11 -5.29
N SER A 270 32.57 12.27 -4.63
CA SER A 270 33.42 11.27 -5.28
C SER A 270 32.60 10.24 -6.05
N ASP A 271 33.22 9.55 -7.02
CA ASP A 271 32.55 8.51 -7.79
C ASP A 271 31.98 7.40 -6.89
N GLY A 272 32.69 7.04 -5.83
CA GLY A 272 32.19 6.10 -4.81
C GLY A 272 30.89 6.57 -4.16
N GLN A 273 30.81 7.85 -3.77
CA GLN A 273 29.60 8.43 -3.17
C GLN A 273 28.43 8.54 -4.15
N ARG A 274 28.70 8.87 -5.42
CA ARG A 274 27.64 8.91 -6.45
C ARG A 274 27.02 7.52 -6.67
N TRP A 275 27.86 6.48 -6.72
CA TRP A 275 27.41 5.10 -6.98
C TRP A 275 26.83 4.38 -5.78
N LEU A 276 27.46 4.51 -4.60
CA LEU A 276 27.12 3.75 -3.38
C LEU A 276 26.47 4.59 -2.27
N GLY A 277 26.42 5.91 -2.45
CA GLY A 277 25.80 6.84 -1.52
C GLY A 277 26.78 7.42 -0.50
N PHE A 278 26.30 8.45 0.20
CA PHE A 278 26.98 9.13 1.30
C PHE A 278 26.81 8.39 2.64
N GLY A 279 25.99 7.34 2.66
CA GLY A 279 25.72 6.53 3.83
C GLY A 279 24.39 6.86 4.51
N ALA A 280 23.86 5.89 5.24
CA ALA A 280 22.59 6.01 5.96
C ALA A 280 22.68 7.10 7.04
N GLY A 281 21.76 8.04 7.01
CA GLY A 281 21.68 9.18 7.94
C GLY A 281 22.41 10.45 7.49
N SER A 282 23.14 10.39 6.38
CA SER A 282 23.83 11.57 5.82
C SER A 282 22.87 12.73 5.51
N VAL A 283 21.64 12.44 5.09
CA VAL A 283 20.62 13.47 4.85
C VAL A 283 20.23 14.18 6.15
N GLU A 284 20.03 13.42 7.23
CA GLU A 284 19.66 14.00 8.53
C GLU A 284 20.83 14.76 9.16
N GLU A 285 22.05 14.25 9.01
CA GLU A 285 23.27 14.92 9.46
C GLU A 285 23.42 16.29 8.79
N ILE A 286 23.31 16.37 7.46
CA ILE A 286 23.40 17.63 6.71
C ILE A 286 22.28 18.59 7.11
N LEU A 287 21.04 18.09 7.23
CA LEU A 287 19.91 18.92 7.62
C LEU A 287 20.07 19.46 9.06
N SER A 288 20.64 18.67 9.98
CA SER A 288 20.83 19.06 11.39
C SER A 288 21.76 20.26 11.57
N GLN A 289 22.65 20.49 10.61
CA GLN A 289 23.57 21.63 10.60
C GLN A 289 22.92 22.92 10.11
N THR A 290 21.69 22.85 9.57
CA THR A 290 20.98 24.04 9.09
C THR A 290 20.13 24.64 10.21
N ALA A 291 20.25 25.95 10.46
CA ALA A 291 19.53 26.66 11.53
C ALA A 291 17.99 26.48 11.50
N SER A 292 17.44 26.09 10.36
CA SER A 292 16.03 25.85 10.12
C SER A 292 15.58 24.39 10.31
N PHE A 293 16.44 23.50 10.81
CA PHE A 293 16.17 22.06 10.99
C PHE A 293 14.83 21.77 11.68
N GLY A 294 14.53 22.46 12.78
CA GLY A 294 13.28 22.29 13.53
C GLY A 294 12.02 22.75 12.78
N SER A 295 12.14 23.74 11.88
CA SER A 295 11.02 24.21 11.04
C SER A 295 10.78 23.34 9.80
N PHE A 296 11.74 22.48 9.46
CA PHE A 296 11.73 21.64 8.25
C PHE A 296 11.73 20.13 8.54
N GLY A 297 11.42 19.70 9.77
CA GLY A 297 11.37 18.29 10.21
C GLY A 297 10.47 17.33 9.39
N ALA A 298 9.91 17.79 8.27
CA ALA A 298 9.10 17.04 7.32
C ALA A 298 9.66 17.00 5.88
N LEU A 299 10.87 17.50 5.62
CA LEU A 299 11.46 17.58 4.27
C LEU A 299 12.43 16.45 3.94
N HIS A 300 12.03 15.22 4.25
CA HIS A 300 12.67 14.05 3.66
C HIS A 300 11.97 13.82 2.32
N ASN A 301 12.54 14.39 1.26
CA ASN A 301 12.15 14.02 -0.09
C ASN A 301 12.75 12.62 -0.31
N ASP A 302 11.99 11.56 0.02
CA ASP A 302 12.53 10.19 0.20
C ASP A 302 13.30 9.69 -1.03
N HIS A 303 13.06 10.26 -2.21
CA HIS A 303 13.76 9.95 -3.45
C HIS A 303 15.20 10.44 -3.43
N PHE A 304 15.39 11.67 -2.96
CA PHE A 304 16.72 12.18 -2.72
C PHE A 304 17.37 11.40 -1.60
N ARG A 305 16.61 10.99 -0.58
CA ARG A 305 17.16 10.19 0.52
C ARG A 305 17.71 8.85 0.06
N ILE A 306 16.95 8.04 -0.68
CA ILE A 306 17.44 6.76 -1.20
C ILE A 306 18.63 6.98 -2.13
N LEU A 307 18.53 7.90 -3.09
CA LEU A 307 19.65 8.20 -4.01
C LEU A 307 20.90 8.70 -3.27
N PHE A 308 20.73 9.54 -2.26
CA PHE A 308 21.84 10.16 -1.54
C PHE A 308 22.47 9.21 -0.53
N GLU A 309 21.66 8.49 0.26
CA GLU A 309 22.16 7.57 1.28
C GLU A 309 22.70 6.27 0.68
N THR A 310 22.17 5.81 -0.47
CA THR A 310 22.50 4.50 -1.07
C THR A 310 23.03 4.57 -2.52
N GLY A 311 23.14 5.77 -3.09
CA GLY A 311 23.70 5.99 -4.42
C GLY A 311 22.79 5.54 -5.57
N ILE A 312 23.33 5.63 -6.79
CA ILE A 312 22.65 5.16 -8.01
C ILE A 312 22.24 3.69 -7.89
N VAL A 313 23.11 2.84 -7.32
CA VAL A 313 22.82 1.40 -7.18
C VAL A 313 21.59 1.18 -6.32
N GLY A 314 21.52 1.82 -5.16
CA GLY A 314 20.38 1.67 -4.26
C GLY A 314 19.09 2.28 -4.83
N ALA A 315 19.17 3.41 -5.52
CA ALA A 315 18.02 4.00 -6.22
C ALA A 315 17.47 3.08 -7.33
N LEU A 316 18.34 2.45 -8.12
CA LEU A 316 17.94 1.49 -9.15
C LEU A 316 17.33 0.22 -8.54
N LEU A 317 17.91 -0.32 -7.47
CA LEU A 317 17.36 -1.48 -6.76
C LEU A 317 15.99 -1.16 -6.14
N TRP A 318 15.84 0.03 -5.54
CA TRP A 318 14.57 0.49 -4.97
C TRP A 318 13.49 0.65 -6.05
N GLY A 319 13.82 1.28 -7.18
CA GLY A 319 12.91 1.41 -8.33
C GLY A 319 12.52 0.05 -8.93
N THR A 320 13.49 -0.85 -9.05
CA THR A 320 13.26 -2.23 -9.52
C THR A 320 12.35 -3.00 -8.54
N GLY A 321 12.56 -2.82 -7.23
CA GLY A 321 11.70 -3.38 -6.19
C GLY A 321 10.25 -2.92 -6.35
N TRP A 322 10.01 -1.62 -6.55
CA TRP A 322 8.66 -1.10 -6.79
C TRP A 322 8.01 -1.67 -8.04
N ALA A 323 8.74 -1.68 -9.17
CA ALA A 323 8.25 -2.29 -10.41
C ALA A 323 7.87 -3.76 -10.20
N PHE A 324 8.72 -4.51 -9.49
CA PHE A 324 8.48 -5.91 -9.18
C PHE A 324 7.23 -6.12 -8.31
N VAL A 325 7.07 -5.33 -7.24
CA VAL A 325 5.94 -5.43 -6.32
C VAL A 325 4.62 -5.13 -7.07
N ILE A 326 4.59 -4.10 -7.91
CA ILE A 326 3.43 -3.76 -8.74
C ILE A 326 3.09 -4.92 -9.70
N LEU A 327 4.10 -5.53 -10.33
CA LEU A 327 3.92 -6.68 -11.20
C LEU A 327 3.35 -7.90 -10.45
N MET A 328 3.71 -8.10 -9.18
CA MET A 328 3.20 -9.20 -8.34
C MET A 328 1.72 -9.07 -7.97
N VAL A 329 1.16 -7.86 -8.01
CA VAL A 329 -0.25 -7.59 -7.68
C VAL A 329 -1.10 -7.19 -8.89
N ARG A 330 -0.52 -7.22 -10.10
CA ARG A 330 -1.13 -6.72 -11.36
C ARG A 330 -2.50 -7.33 -11.70
N GLN A 331 -2.82 -8.49 -11.16
CA GLN A 331 -4.10 -9.17 -11.36
C GLN A 331 -5.28 -8.37 -10.79
N THR A 332 -5.06 -7.55 -9.77
CA THR A 332 -6.12 -6.75 -9.15
C THR A 332 -5.81 -5.28 -9.29
N ARG A 333 -6.67 -4.56 -10.03
CA ARG A 333 -6.54 -3.12 -10.23
C ARG A 333 -6.49 -2.33 -8.92
N LEU A 334 -7.34 -2.69 -7.96
CA LEU A 334 -7.36 -2.03 -6.65
C LEU A 334 -6.00 -2.14 -5.96
N ALA A 335 -5.38 -3.34 -5.94
CA ALA A 335 -4.04 -3.52 -5.38
C ALA A 335 -2.97 -2.67 -6.09
N VAL A 336 -3.01 -2.60 -7.43
CA VAL A 336 -2.12 -1.74 -8.21
C VAL A 336 -2.30 -0.26 -7.86
N CYS A 337 -3.55 0.22 -7.83
CA CYS A 337 -3.87 1.60 -7.48
C CYS A 337 -3.44 1.94 -6.05
N ILE A 338 -3.65 1.05 -5.08
CA ILE A 338 -3.17 1.24 -3.70
C ILE A 338 -1.65 1.38 -3.68
N LEU A 339 -0.91 0.48 -4.33
CA LEU A 339 0.56 0.56 -4.33
C LEU A 339 1.10 1.77 -5.10
N LEU A 340 0.47 2.16 -6.20
CA LEU A 340 0.81 3.41 -6.89
C LEU A 340 0.54 4.62 -6.00
N SER A 341 -0.54 4.62 -5.21
CA SER A 341 -0.79 5.70 -4.25
C SER A 341 0.31 5.80 -3.20
N VAL A 342 0.79 4.66 -2.67
CA VAL A 342 1.91 4.63 -1.72
C VAL A 342 3.20 5.13 -2.39
N PHE A 343 3.49 4.66 -3.60
CA PHE A 343 4.65 5.10 -4.37
C PHE A 343 4.65 6.61 -4.56
N VAL A 344 3.52 7.20 -5.00
CA VAL A 344 3.37 8.65 -5.14
C VAL A 344 3.61 9.38 -3.83
N THR A 345 3.04 8.89 -2.72
CA THR A 345 3.25 9.52 -1.40
C THR A 345 4.70 9.43 -0.93
N MET A 346 5.44 8.38 -1.30
CA MET A 346 6.89 8.25 -1.08
C MET A 346 7.70 9.21 -1.97
N ILE A 347 7.19 9.63 -3.12
CA ILE A 347 7.86 10.63 -3.96
C ILE A 347 7.80 12.00 -3.35
N THR A 348 6.62 12.37 -2.86
CA THR A 348 6.30 13.78 -2.64
C THR A 348 6.26 14.20 -1.17
N ASP A 349 6.34 13.25 -0.23
CA ASP A 349 6.23 13.52 1.20
C ASP A 349 7.00 12.49 2.04
N ASN A 350 7.27 12.84 3.29
CA ASN A 350 8.01 12.07 4.29
C ASN A 350 7.18 10.90 4.83
N SER A 351 6.84 9.97 3.93
CA SER A 351 6.03 8.78 4.21
C SER A 351 6.74 7.78 5.14
N LEU A 352 8.07 7.89 5.25
CA LEU A 352 8.88 7.14 6.20
C LEU A 352 8.39 7.35 7.63
N ASN A 353 7.89 8.55 7.97
CA ASN A 353 7.30 8.83 9.29
C ASN A 353 5.92 8.20 9.52
N TYR A 354 5.27 7.71 8.47
CA TYR A 354 3.95 7.11 8.53
C TYR A 354 4.00 5.59 8.27
N GLY A 355 4.84 4.87 9.04
CA GLY A 355 4.93 3.41 8.95
C GLY A 355 3.57 2.69 9.04
N HIS A 356 2.66 3.22 9.87
CA HIS A 356 1.26 2.75 9.95
C HIS A 356 0.50 2.91 8.64
N TYR A 357 0.63 4.04 7.95
CA TYR A 357 0.02 4.26 6.64
C TYR A 357 0.55 3.24 5.61
N LEU A 358 1.87 3.04 5.57
CA LEU A 358 2.51 2.08 4.67
C LEU A 358 2.01 0.66 4.91
N ILE A 359 1.99 0.21 6.18
CA ILE A 359 1.49 -1.10 6.57
C ILE A 359 0.01 -1.26 6.22
N CYS A 360 -0.84 -0.27 6.51
CA CYS A 360 -2.26 -0.31 6.18
C CYS A 360 -2.50 -0.49 4.68
N CYS A 361 -1.80 0.30 3.85
CA CYS A 361 -1.94 0.21 2.40
C CYS A 361 -1.39 -1.10 1.84
N ALA A 362 -0.22 -1.52 2.32
CA ALA A 362 0.39 -2.78 1.91
C ALA A 362 -0.49 -4.00 2.26
N ILE A 363 -1.06 -4.03 3.47
CA ILE A 363 -2.02 -5.07 3.88
C ILE A 363 -3.25 -5.05 2.99
N ALA A 364 -3.83 -3.88 2.74
CA ALA A 364 -5.00 -3.78 1.86
C ALA A 364 -4.70 -4.26 0.43
N ALA A 365 -3.55 -3.86 -0.12
CA ALA A 365 -3.10 -4.34 -1.42
C ALA A 365 -2.90 -5.87 -1.43
N GLY A 366 -2.32 -6.44 -0.36
CA GLY A 366 -2.14 -7.88 -0.20
C GLY A 366 -3.47 -8.65 -0.14
N ILE A 367 -4.45 -8.15 0.63
CA ILE A 367 -5.81 -8.70 0.71
C ILE A 367 -6.46 -8.68 -0.68
N SER A 368 -6.43 -7.52 -1.35
CA SER A 368 -7.02 -7.33 -2.67
C SER A 368 -6.37 -8.20 -3.75
N ALA A 369 -5.05 -8.34 -3.71
CA ALA A 369 -4.28 -9.19 -4.60
C ALA A 369 -4.62 -10.68 -4.43
N GLN A 370 -4.82 -11.13 -3.19
CA GLN A 370 -5.16 -12.51 -2.87
C GLN A 370 -6.59 -12.86 -3.27
N GLU A 371 -7.54 -11.97 -3.03
CA GLU A 371 -8.95 -12.15 -3.44
C GLU A 371 -9.09 -12.23 -4.95
N GLY A 372 -8.37 -11.38 -5.69
CA GLY A 372 -8.34 -11.43 -7.16
C GLY A 372 -7.77 -12.73 -7.72
N LYS A 373 -6.80 -13.37 -7.04
CA LYS A 373 -6.27 -14.69 -7.43
C LYS A 373 -7.27 -15.82 -7.21
N ASN A 374 -8.08 -15.73 -6.16
CA ASN A 374 -9.02 -16.79 -5.77
C ASN A 374 -10.36 -16.70 -6.52
N GLY A 375 -10.52 -15.75 -7.44
CA GLY A 375 -11.75 -15.58 -8.23
C GLY A 375 -12.97 -15.18 -7.42
N GLU A 376 -12.79 -14.79 -6.15
CA GLU A 376 -13.90 -14.25 -5.37
C GLU A 376 -14.26 -12.88 -5.94
N PRO A 377 -15.48 -12.71 -6.50
CA PRO A 377 -15.93 -11.37 -6.82
C PRO A 377 -15.95 -10.60 -5.50
N VAL A 378 -15.37 -9.39 -5.50
CA VAL A 378 -15.69 -8.37 -4.51
C VAL A 378 -17.21 -8.18 -4.62
N ARG A 379 -17.96 -8.91 -3.77
CA ARG A 379 -19.41 -8.85 -3.70
C ARG A 379 -19.74 -7.45 -3.25
N ASN A 380 -20.27 -6.68 -4.19
CA ASN A 380 -20.90 -5.42 -3.91
C ASN A 380 -22.36 -5.74 -3.67
N ASP A 381 -22.72 -5.81 -2.39
CA ASP A 381 -24.05 -5.37 -1.98
C ASP A 381 -23.93 -3.86 -1.69
#